data_AF-A0A0R2X479-F1
#
_entry.id   AF-A0A0R2X479-F1
#
_cell.length_a   1.000
_cell.length_b   1.000
_cell.length_c   1.000
_cell.angle_alpha   90.00
_cell.angle_beta   90.00
_cell.angle_gamma   90.00
#
_symmetry.space_group_name_H-M   'P 1'
#
loop_
_entity.id
_entity.type
_entity.pdbx_description
1 polymer ?
#
loop_
_entity_poly.entity_id
_entity_poly.type
_entity_poly.pdbx_seq_one_letter_code
_entity_poly.pdbx_strand_id
1 'polypeptide(L)'
;MKKTVLIFVTFHLYLNVLLAQSPSWTVNESDYQYTMTFLTKLNLNGKQLIGSTDKVGAFVGNTCRGISGLTYVKSKDTYYAYLTVFSNTDNESIYFKLYDGSNDKITNVSKQVLFKRDEHYGTLFQSYSIAEPTLNDKAELISFNFLNVTSVSSNINNRNVNIVLYNSFDLTSLSPIFTLSEGGKLFKKRIEQVSGKTIDDFSSEITYEVLSQDESTLTEYVVSVNQIEAPTKFYKKDAVCNVGGAIKVVSNQEGNAVTITSNGVTILEKKIINGEVIFTNLNTGSYIISVGNEHKIINI
;
A
#
# COMPACT_ATOMS: atom_id res chain seq x y z
N MET A 1 -66.90 56.67 -32.53
CA MET A 1 -66.26 55.34 -32.29
C MET A 1 -64.84 55.37 -32.84
N LYS A 2 -63.83 55.58 -32.01
CA LYS A 2 -62.42 55.42 -32.42
C LYS A 2 -61.96 54.03 -31.98
N LYS A 3 -61.60 53.17 -32.94
CA LYS A 3 -61.06 51.84 -32.69
C LYS A 3 -59.53 51.97 -32.59
N THR A 4 -58.98 51.72 -31.41
CA THR A 4 -57.54 51.63 -31.21
C THR A 4 -57.15 50.16 -31.37
N VAL A 5 -56.35 49.86 -32.38
CA VAL A 5 -55.83 48.50 -32.63
C VAL A 5 -54.55 48.34 -31.84
N LEU A 6 -54.51 47.36 -30.94
CA LEU A 6 -53.34 47.00 -30.16
C LEU A 6 -52.58 45.89 -30.91
N ILE A 7 -51.39 46.20 -31.43
CA ILE A 7 -50.52 45.23 -32.09
C ILE A 7 -49.62 44.61 -31.01
N PHE A 8 -49.80 43.32 -30.74
CA PHE A 8 -48.90 42.54 -29.90
C PHE A 8 -47.74 42.02 -30.75
N VAL A 9 -46.55 42.59 -30.56
CA VAL A 9 -45.31 42.06 -31.14
C VAL A 9 -44.71 41.07 -30.14
N THR A 10 -44.81 39.78 -30.43
CA THR A 10 -44.19 38.71 -29.62
C THR A 10 -42.71 38.57 -29.97
N PHE A 11 -41.84 38.97 -29.05
CA PHE A 11 -40.39 38.80 -29.14
C PHE A 11 -40.00 37.39 -28.68
N HIS A 12 -39.70 36.49 -29.62
CA HIS A 12 -39.14 35.17 -29.31
C HIS A 12 -37.64 35.30 -29.04
N LEU A 13 -37.27 35.27 -27.76
CA LEU A 13 -35.88 35.22 -27.32
C LEU A 13 -35.37 33.77 -27.51
N TYR A 14 -34.67 33.51 -28.61
CA TYR A 14 -33.94 32.26 -28.81
C TYR A 14 -32.71 32.25 -27.89
N LEU A 15 -32.80 31.60 -26.73
CA LEU A 15 -31.61 31.22 -25.97
C LEU A 15 -30.86 30.14 -26.78
N ASN A 16 -29.80 30.54 -27.47
CA ASN A 16 -28.79 29.59 -27.92
C ASN A 16 -28.05 29.13 -26.66
N VAL A 17 -28.47 28.02 -26.08
CA VAL A 17 -27.65 27.29 -25.13
C VAL A 17 -26.49 26.72 -25.95
N LEU A 18 -25.32 27.36 -25.89
CA LEU A 18 -24.08 26.77 -26.35
C LEU A 18 -23.77 25.62 -25.39
N LEU A 19 -24.33 24.44 -25.67
CA LEU A 19 -23.85 23.21 -25.08
C LEU A 19 -22.41 23.05 -25.59
N ALA A 20 -21.47 23.21 -24.68
CA ALA A 20 -20.08 23.06 -25.03
C ALA A 20 -19.86 21.60 -25.50
N GLN A 21 -19.17 21.50 -26.63
CA GLN A 21 -19.20 20.35 -27.52
C GLN A 21 -18.00 19.46 -27.20
N SER A 22 -18.23 18.14 -27.08
CA SER A 22 -17.14 17.15 -27.02
C SER A 22 -16.05 17.51 -28.02
N PRO A 23 -14.76 17.39 -27.66
CA PRO A 23 -13.67 17.84 -28.49
C PRO A 23 -13.74 17.23 -29.90
N SER A 24 -13.52 18.08 -30.91
CA SER A 24 -13.50 17.71 -32.33
C SER A 24 -12.19 17.06 -32.77
N TRP A 25 -11.51 16.36 -31.85
CA TRP A 25 -10.23 15.73 -32.13
C TRP A 25 -10.44 14.57 -33.11
N THR A 26 -9.69 14.57 -34.21
CA THR A 26 -9.73 13.55 -35.25
C THR A 26 -8.33 13.29 -35.77
N VAL A 27 -8.04 12.06 -36.14
CA VAL A 27 -6.79 11.67 -36.82
C VAL A 27 -7.15 11.04 -38.16
N ASN A 28 -6.48 11.47 -39.23
CA ASN A 28 -6.55 10.79 -40.52
C ASN A 28 -5.41 9.78 -40.61
N GLU A 29 -5.70 8.52 -40.29
CA GLU A 29 -4.69 7.48 -40.11
C GLU A 29 -3.86 7.22 -41.38
N SER A 30 -4.45 7.42 -42.57
CA SER A 30 -3.77 7.20 -43.86
C SER A 30 -2.60 8.16 -44.12
N ASP A 31 -2.50 9.25 -43.37
CA ASP A 31 -1.43 10.24 -43.53
C ASP A 31 -0.12 9.81 -42.86
N TYR A 32 -0.12 8.69 -42.13
CA TYR A 32 1.01 8.23 -41.33
C TYR A 32 1.40 6.80 -41.64
N GLN A 33 2.70 6.56 -41.64
CA GLN A 33 3.27 5.23 -41.92
C GLN A 33 3.73 4.50 -40.64
N TYR A 34 3.84 5.18 -39.50
CA TYR A 34 4.29 4.60 -38.23
C TYR A 34 3.26 4.78 -37.13
N THR A 35 3.25 3.84 -36.19
CA THR A 35 2.41 3.90 -35.01
C THR A 35 3.19 3.63 -33.74
N MET A 36 2.67 4.06 -32.59
CA MET A 36 2.97 3.52 -31.28
C MET A 36 1.68 3.39 -30.49
N THR A 37 1.65 2.53 -29.48
CA THR A 37 0.41 2.20 -28.76
C THR A 37 0.56 2.33 -27.26
N PHE A 38 -0.55 2.68 -26.59
CA PHE A 38 -0.65 2.80 -25.15
C PHE A 38 -1.85 2.03 -24.64
N LEU A 39 -1.64 1.33 -23.53
CA LEU A 39 -2.72 0.91 -22.64
C LEU A 39 -2.60 1.74 -21.37
N THR A 40 -3.53 2.67 -21.20
CA THR A 40 -3.36 3.79 -20.25
C THR A 40 -4.57 3.98 -19.34
N LYS A 41 -4.30 4.37 -18.10
CA LYS A 41 -5.28 5.00 -17.20
C LYS A 41 -5.14 6.51 -17.25
N LEU A 42 -6.28 7.19 -17.28
CA LEU A 42 -6.37 8.64 -17.33
C LEU A 42 -6.68 9.17 -15.94
N ASN A 43 -5.90 10.13 -15.44
CA ASN A 43 -6.09 10.71 -14.12
C ASN A 43 -6.08 12.24 -14.16
N LEU A 44 -7.00 12.87 -13.43
CA LEU A 44 -6.98 14.29 -13.15
C LEU A 44 -7.03 14.51 -11.64
N ASN A 45 -6.08 15.29 -11.12
CA ASN A 45 -5.99 15.61 -9.69
C ASN A 45 -6.02 14.36 -8.77
N GLY A 46 -5.29 13.30 -9.16
CA GLY A 46 -5.24 12.04 -8.39
C GLY A 46 -6.48 11.16 -8.49
N LYS A 47 -7.50 11.55 -9.27
CA LYS A 47 -8.72 10.76 -9.50
C LYS A 47 -8.75 10.21 -10.92
N GLN A 48 -9.02 8.91 -11.04
CA GLN A 48 -9.18 8.27 -12.33
C GLN A 48 -10.45 8.76 -13.04
N LEU A 49 -10.31 9.09 -14.32
CA LEU A 49 -11.44 9.32 -15.21
C LEU A 49 -12.08 7.98 -15.57
N ILE A 50 -13.39 7.90 -15.47
CA ILE A 50 -14.20 6.67 -15.64
C ILE A 50 -15.50 6.92 -16.40
N GLY A 51 -15.74 8.15 -16.85
CA GLY A 51 -16.95 8.53 -17.57
C GLY A 51 -16.94 7.99 -18.99
N SER A 52 -18.12 7.63 -19.50
CA SER A 52 -18.27 7.12 -20.88
C SER A 52 -17.95 8.16 -21.96
N THR A 53 -17.91 9.44 -21.58
CA THR A 53 -17.56 10.57 -22.45
C THR A 53 -16.12 11.04 -22.29
N ASP A 54 -15.39 10.50 -21.29
CA ASP A 54 -14.00 10.89 -21.03
C ASP A 54 -13.08 10.35 -22.13
N LYS A 55 -12.10 11.15 -22.52
CA LYS A 55 -11.22 10.85 -23.66
C LYS A 55 -9.80 11.33 -23.42
N VAL A 56 -8.87 10.69 -24.10
CA VAL A 56 -7.49 11.18 -24.27
C VAL A 56 -7.25 11.47 -25.74
N GLY A 57 -6.57 12.59 -26.02
CA GLY A 57 -5.99 12.89 -27.33
C GLY A 57 -4.47 13.01 -27.22
N ALA A 58 -3.74 12.46 -28.18
CA ALA A 58 -2.31 12.64 -28.38
C ALA A 58 -2.06 13.66 -29.50
N PHE A 59 -1.10 14.57 -29.31
CA PHE A 59 -0.84 15.69 -30.21
C PHE A 59 0.64 15.86 -30.49
N VAL A 60 0.94 16.27 -31.72
CA VAL A 60 2.24 16.83 -32.10
C VAL A 60 1.99 18.27 -32.52
N GLY A 61 2.48 19.22 -31.73
CA GLY A 61 2.07 20.62 -31.83
C GLY A 61 0.55 20.74 -31.66
N ASN A 62 -0.13 21.23 -32.70
CA ASN A 62 -1.59 21.40 -32.69
C ASN A 62 -2.35 20.26 -33.38
N THR A 63 -1.66 19.31 -34.00
CA THR A 63 -2.30 18.25 -34.78
C THR A 63 -2.55 17.03 -33.91
N CYS A 64 -3.81 16.58 -33.87
CA CYS A 64 -4.19 15.33 -33.21
C CYS A 64 -3.60 14.15 -33.98
N ARG A 65 -2.83 13.33 -33.28
CA ARG A 65 -2.16 12.13 -33.77
C ARG A 65 -2.74 10.85 -33.20
N GLY A 66 -3.74 10.93 -32.33
CA GLY A 66 -4.42 9.78 -31.76
C GLY A 66 -5.51 10.24 -30.82
N ILE A 67 -6.60 9.48 -30.74
CA ILE A 67 -7.70 9.73 -29.81
C ILE A 67 -8.24 8.40 -29.32
N SER A 68 -8.59 8.32 -28.04
CA SER A 68 -9.25 7.14 -27.48
C SER A 68 -10.20 7.52 -26.35
N GLY A 69 -11.30 6.77 -26.24
CA GLY A 69 -12.21 6.81 -25.10
C GLY A 69 -11.84 5.73 -24.07
N LEU A 70 -12.65 5.62 -23.02
CA LEU A 70 -12.45 4.64 -21.97
C LEU A 70 -13.24 3.35 -22.23
N THR A 71 -12.57 2.21 -22.05
CA THR A 71 -13.14 0.86 -22.10
C THR A 71 -13.02 0.22 -20.73
N TYR A 72 -14.14 -0.27 -20.18
CA TYR A 72 -14.15 -1.03 -18.93
C TYR A 72 -13.61 -2.45 -19.15
N VAL A 73 -12.66 -2.86 -18.31
CA VAL A 73 -12.05 -4.19 -18.33
C VAL A 73 -12.44 -4.94 -17.06
N LYS A 74 -13.43 -5.84 -17.19
CA LYS A 74 -14.02 -6.60 -16.07
C LYS A 74 -13.00 -7.39 -15.24
N SER A 75 -11.97 -7.96 -15.86
CA SER A 75 -10.95 -8.74 -15.16
C SER A 75 -10.06 -7.90 -14.23
N LYS A 76 -10.06 -6.58 -14.40
CA LYS A 76 -9.31 -5.62 -13.58
C LYS A 76 -10.22 -4.65 -12.82
N ASP A 77 -11.53 -4.76 -13.00
CA ASP A 77 -12.55 -3.87 -12.43
C ASP A 77 -12.20 -2.38 -12.58
N THR A 78 -11.73 -1.98 -13.76
CA THR A 78 -11.29 -0.60 -14.02
C THR A 78 -11.36 -0.25 -15.51
N TYR A 79 -11.16 1.02 -15.83
CA TYR A 79 -11.23 1.57 -17.18
C TYR A 79 -9.84 1.84 -17.75
N TYR A 80 -9.66 1.53 -19.04
CA TYR A 80 -8.45 1.82 -19.80
C TYR A 80 -8.79 2.53 -21.10
N ALA A 81 -7.93 3.44 -21.55
CA ALA A 81 -7.89 3.88 -22.93
C ALA A 81 -6.86 3.05 -23.70
N TYR A 82 -7.27 2.54 -24.86
CA TYR A 82 -6.41 1.87 -25.82
C TYR A 82 -6.09 2.88 -26.91
N LEU A 83 -4.95 3.55 -26.78
CA LEU A 83 -4.60 4.69 -27.62
C LEU A 83 -3.53 4.29 -28.63
N THR A 84 -3.85 4.44 -29.90
CA THR A 84 -2.87 4.38 -31.00
C THR A 84 -2.49 5.81 -31.36
N VAL A 85 -1.18 6.07 -31.45
CA VAL A 85 -0.64 7.35 -31.88
C VAL A 85 0.12 7.16 -33.18
N PHE A 86 -0.11 8.06 -34.13
CA PHE A 86 0.38 7.97 -35.50
C PHE A 86 1.45 9.04 -35.79
N SER A 87 2.50 8.69 -36.53
CA SER A 87 3.56 9.62 -36.92
C SER A 87 4.28 9.18 -38.21
N ASN A 88 5.07 10.09 -38.78
CA ASN A 88 6.03 9.85 -39.85
C ASN A 88 7.49 10.08 -39.39
N THR A 89 7.73 10.43 -38.13
CA THR A 89 9.03 10.90 -37.64
C THR A 89 9.33 10.33 -36.27
N ASP A 90 10.46 9.64 -36.14
CA ASP A 90 10.94 9.16 -34.84
C ASP A 90 11.42 10.33 -33.97
N ASN A 91 11.24 10.18 -32.66
CA ASN A 91 11.65 11.10 -31.60
C ASN A 91 10.99 12.49 -31.63
N GLU A 92 9.87 12.68 -32.33
CA GLU A 92 9.07 13.89 -32.14
C GLU A 92 8.31 13.85 -30.81
N SER A 93 8.13 15.02 -30.19
CA SER A 93 7.49 15.09 -28.87
C SER A 93 5.97 15.04 -28.97
N ILE A 94 5.37 14.19 -28.15
CA ILE A 94 3.93 13.98 -28.06
C ILE A 94 3.41 14.50 -26.73
N TYR A 95 2.32 15.26 -26.84
CA TYR A 95 1.60 15.88 -25.74
C TYR A 95 0.24 15.23 -25.63
N PHE A 96 -0.23 15.01 -24.40
CA PHE A 96 -1.57 14.50 -24.17
C PHE A 96 -2.52 15.61 -23.72
N LYS A 97 -3.79 15.48 -24.12
CA LYS A 97 -4.90 16.25 -23.55
C LYS A 97 -5.94 15.28 -23.04
N LEU A 98 -6.41 15.53 -21.81
CA LEU A 98 -7.50 14.80 -21.21
C LEU A 98 -8.78 15.62 -21.34
N TYR A 99 -9.85 14.98 -21.78
CA TYR A 99 -11.19 15.55 -21.77
C TYR A 99 -12.00 14.86 -20.67
N ASP A 100 -12.40 15.65 -19.67
CA ASP A 100 -13.36 15.28 -18.65
C ASP A 100 -14.75 15.68 -19.15
N GLY A 101 -15.53 14.70 -19.60
CA GLY A 101 -16.84 14.98 -20.19
C GLY A 101 -17.90 15.33 -19.15
N SER A 102 -17.66 15.07 -17.86
CA SER A 102 -18.60 15.45 -16.79
C SER A 102 -18.55 16.95 -16.49
N ASN A 103 -17.36 17.55 -16.60
CA ASN A 103 -17.13 18.97 -16.38
C ASN A 103 -16.94 19.76 -17.69
N ASP A 104 -17.06 19.08 -18.83
CA ASP A 104 -16.75 19.58 -20.17
C ASP A 104 -15.43 20.38 -20.21
N LYS A 105 -14.36 19.76 -19.71
CA LYS A 105 -13.08 20.41 -19.53
C LYS A 105 -11.96 19.66 -20.22
N ILE A 106 -11.18 20.39 -21.01
CA ILE A 106 -9.92 19.92 -21.59
C ILE A 106 -8.77 20.36 -20.67
N THR A 107 -7.91 19.40 -20.30
CA THR A 107 -6.71 19.64 -19.51
C THR A 107 -5.49 19.15 -20.30
N ASN A 108 -4.48 20.02 -20.46
CA ASN A 108 -3.20 19.63 -21.05
C ASN A 108 -2.39 18.84 -20.01
N VAL A 109 -1.76 17.75 -20.43
CA VAL A 109 -0.86 16.96 -19.60
C VAL A 109 0.56 17.44 -19.81
N SER A 110 1.25 17.71 -18.70
CA SER A 110 2.59 18.27 -18.69
C SER A 110 3.65 17.24 -19.12
N LYS A 111 3.45 15.96 -18.81
CA LYS A 111 4.34 14.86 -19.19
C LYS A 111 4.26 14.60 -20.70
N GLN A 112 5.42 14.58 -21.35
CA GLN A 112 5.57 14.30 -22.77
C GLN A 112 6.24 12.94 -22.99
N VAL A 113 6.02 12.36 -24.17
CA VAL A 113 6.66 11.13 -24.63
C VAL A 113 7.25 11.37 -26.00
N LEU A 114 8.44 10.81 -26.27
CA LEU A 114 9.02 10.82 -27.61
C LEU A 114 8.39 9.69 -28.42
N PHE A 115 7.91 10.00 -29.63
CA PHE A 115 7.42 8.98 -30.54
C PHE A 115 8.53 7.98 -30.88
N LYS A 116 8.22 6.69 -30.80
CA LYS A 116 9.09 5.61 -31.26
C LYS A 116 8.27 4.61 -32.07
N ARG A 117 8.71 4.34 -33.31
CA ARG A 117 8.04 3.39 -34.20
C ARG A 117 7.81 2.03 -33.52
N ASP A 118 6.58 1.55 -33.61
CA ASP A 118 6.07 0.25 -33.15
C ASP A 118 6.22 -0.01 -31.64
N GLU A 119 6.52 1.04 -30.87
CA GLU A 119 6.65 0.94 -29.41
C GLU A 119 5.27 0.74 -28.75
N HIS A 120 5.26 -0.04 -27.66
CA HIS A 120 4.07 -0.27 -26.85
C HIS A 120 4.32 0.13 -25.39
N TYR A 121 3.43 0.94 -24.83
CA TYR A 121 3.47 1.39 -23.44
C TYR A 121 2.30 0.85 -22.63
N GLY A 122 2.64 0.29 -21.48
CA GLY A 122 1.68 -0.15 -20.47
C GLY A 122 1.16 -1.57 -20.69
N THR A 123 0.57 -2.13 -19.64
CA THR A 123 -0.06 -3.44 -19.62
C THR A 123 -1.28 -3.39 -18.70
N LEU A 124 -2.10 -4.44 -18.68
CA LEU A 124 -3.24 -4.51 -17.75
C LEU A 124 -2.83 -4.51 -16.26
N PHE A 125 -1.56 -4.78 -15.92
CA PHE A 125 -1.08 -4.71 -14.54
C PHE A 125 -0.28 -3.43 -14.25
N GLN A 126 0.55 -2.99 -15.19
CA GLN A 126 1.30 -1.73 -15.13
C GLN A 126 0.90 -0.84 -16.29
N SER A 127 -0.19 -0.09 -16.17
CA SER A 127 -0.64 0.77 -17.25
C SER A 127 0.25 1.99 -17.40
N TYR A 128 0.25 2.59 -18.59
CA TYR A 128 0.89 3.88 -18.73
C TYR A 128 0.02 4.96 -18.11
N SER A 129 0.53 5.69 -17.11
CA SER A 129 -0.22 6.77 -16.47
C SER A 129 -0.15 8.06 -17.29
N ILE A 130 -1.30 8.48 -17.83
CA ILE A 130 -1.50 9.83 -18.37
C ILE A 130 -2.27 10.61 -17.31
N ALA A 131 -1.55 11.46 -16.59
CA ALA A 131 -2.09 12.16 -15.43
C ALA A 131 -1.66 13.62 -15.41
N GLU A 132 -2.58 14.49 -14.98
CA GLU A 132 -2.25 15.87 -14.63
C GLU A 132 -2.82 16.22 -13.24
N PRO A 133 -1.97 16.62 -12.27
CA PRO A 133 -0.51 16.57 -12.31
C PRO A 133 0.03 15.12 -12.40
N THR A 134 1.32 14.97 -12.74
CA THR A 134 2.01 13.67 -12.75
C THR A 134 1.89 12.98 -11.38
N LEU A 135 1.54 11.69 -11.39
CA LEU A 135 1.44 10.86 -10.18
C LEU A 135 2.82 10.39 -9.69
N ASN A 136 2.87 9.97 -8.43
CA ASN A 136 4.09 9.49 -7.79
C ASN A 136 4.62 8.21 -8.46
N ASP A 137 5.91 8.19 -8.80
CA ASP A 137 6.59 7.07 -9.46
C ASP A 137 7.42 6.19 -8.51
N LYS A 138 7.41 6.49 -7.21
CA LYS A 138 8.11 5.70 -6.20
C LYS A 138 7.29 4.49 -5.80
N ALA A 139 7.96 3.36 -5.70
CA ALA A 139 7.41 2.09 -5.26
C ALA A 139 8.14 1.64 -3.99
N GLU A 140 7.90 2.32 -2.87
CA GLU A 140 8.62 2.12 -1.62
C GLU A 140 7.72 1.48 -0.56
N LEU A 141 8.23 0.45 0.13
CA LEU A 141 7.67 -0.04 1.38
C LEU A 141 8.30 0.73 2.55
N ILE A 142 7.52 1.60 3.19
CA ILE A 142 7.99 2.51 4.25
C ILE A 142 8.01 1.82 5.62
N SER A 143 6.99 1.00 5.90
CA SER A 143 6.90 0.24 7.15
C SER A 143 6.17 -1.07 6.92
N PHE A 144 6.52 -2.11 7.67
CA PHE A 144 5.83 -3.40 7.66
C PHE A 144 5.85 -4.01 9.07
N ASN A 145 4.68 -4.34 9.61
CA ASN A 145 4.46 -4.94 10.92
C ASN A 145 3.22 -5.84 10.84
N PHE A 146 2.66 -6.22 11.99
CA PHE A 146 1.50 -7.09 12.08
C PHE A 146 0.43 -6.49 13.00
N LEU A 147 -0.85 -6.67 12.65
CA LEU A 147 -1.98 -6.23 13.47
C LEU A 147 -2.01 -7.01 14.79
N ASN A 148 -2.18 -6.30 15.91
CA ASN A 148 -2.26 -6.87 17.26
C ASN A 148 -1.03 -7.71 17.69
N VAL A 149 0.12 -7.49 17.05
CA VAL A 149 1.37 -8.17 17.35
C VAL A 149 2.46 -7.12 17.55
N THR A 150 3.12 -7.17 18.69
CA THR A 150 4.24 -6.28 19.01
C THR A 150 5.54 -6.95 18.58
N SER A 151 6.13 -6.46 17.50
CA SER A 151 7.44 -6.90 17.04
C SER A 151 8.55 -6.46 18.00
N VAL A 152 9.55 -7.33 18.20
CA VAL A 152 10.81 -6.97 18.88
C VAL A 152 11.59 -5.97 18.04
N SER A 153 11.64 -6.22 16.73
CA SER A 153 12.15 -5.27 15.74
C SER A 153 11.49 -5.48 14.39
N SER A 154 11.47 -4.43 13.57
CA SER A 154 11.09 -4.48 12.16
C SER A 154 11.99 -3.54 11.39
N ASN A 155 12.81 -4.10 10.50
CA ASN A 155 13.81 -3.36 9.75
C ASN A 155 13.64 -3.60 8.25
N ILE A 156 13.63 -2.52 7.49
CA ILE A 156 13.59 -2.57 6.03
C ILE A 156 14.95 -2.09 5.53
N ASN A 157 15.70 -2.96 4.85
CA ASN A 157 17.00 -2.65 4.28
C ASN A 157 17.14 -3.30 2.91
N ASN A 158 17.42 -2.48 1.89
CA ASN A 158 17.72 -2.93 0.53
C ASN A 158 16.74 -4.00 0.03
N ARG A 159 15.44 -3.68 0.10
CA ARG A 159 14.31 -4.56 -0.29
C ARG A 159 14.10 -5.82 0.55
N ASN A 160 14.85 -6.01 1.62
CA ASN A 160 14.61 -7.05 2.61
C ASN A 160 13.95 -6.47 3.85
N VAL A 161 12.87 -7.10 4.29
CA VAL A 161 12.14 -6.77 5.50
C VAL A 161 12.40 -7.89 6.50
N ASN A 162 13.14 -7.57 7.57
CA ASN A 162 13.47 -8.52 8.62
C ASN A 162 12.70 -8.14 9.88
N ILE A 163 11.81 -9.02 10.32
CA ILE A 163 11.00 -8.84 11.51
C ILE A 163 11.39 -9.88 12.55
N VAL A 164 11.54 -9.45 13.79
CA VAL A 164 11.77 -10.35 14.92
C VAL A 164 10.54 -10.32 15.82
N LEU A 165 9.94 -11.48 16.05
CA LEU A 165 8.83 -11.69 16.99
C LEU A 165 9.29 -12.54 18.17
N TYR A 166 8.51 -12.54 19.24
CA TYR A 166 8.64 -13.58 20.25
C TYR A 166 8.05 -14.90 19.74
N ASN A 167 8.63 -16.02 20.16
CA ASN A 167 8.18 -17.38 19.83
C ASN A 167 6.78 -17.74 20.37
N SER A 168 6.16 -16.86 21.16
CA SER A 168 4.78 -16.99 21.60
C SER A 168 3.75 -16.66 20.52
N PHE A 169 4.16 -16.01 19.41
CA PHE A 169 3.27 -15.67 18.31
C PHE A 169 3.17 -16.83 17.30
N ASP A 170 1.98 -17.09 16.78
CA ASP A 170 1.79 -18.02 15.68
C ASP A 170 2.14 -17.33 14.34
N LEU A 171 3.11 -17.88 13.61
CA LEU A 171 3.54 -17.32 12.32
C LEU A 171 2.60 -17.69 11.18
N THR A 172 1.74 -18.71 11.34
CA THR A 172 0.90 -19.24 10.27
C THR A 172 -0.32 -18.37 9.97
N SER A 173 -0.59 -17.39 10.84
CA SER A 173 -1.84 -16.62 10.83
C SER A 173 -1.64 -15.14 11.20
N LEU A 174 -0.68 -14.46 10.55
CA LEU A 174 -0.40 -13.04 10.81
C LEU A 174 -1.08 -12.12 9.80
N SER A 175 -1.58 -10.97 10.26
CA SER A 175 -2.16 -9.93 9.41
C SER A 175 -1.21 -8.75 9.20
N PRO A 176 -0.60 -8.56 8.02
CA PRO A 176 0.36 -7.50 7.77
C PRO A 176 -0.24 -6.10 7.87
N ILE A 177 0.44 -5.18 8.55
CA ILE A 177 0.19 -3.74 8.50
C ILE A 177 1.38 -3.07 7.83
N PHE A 178 1.12 -2.32 6.78
CA PHE A 178 2.16 -1.64 6.03
C PHE A 178 1.77 -0.21 5.64
N THR A 179 2.81 0.58 5.37
CA THR A 179 2.73 1.93 4.80
C THR A 179 3.62 1.97 3.56
N LEU A 180 3.14 2.59 2.48
CA LEU A 180 3.83 2.66 1.20
C LEU A 180 4.12 4.11 0.82
N SER A 181 4.93 4.32 -0.23
CA SER A 181 4.96 5.59 -0.94
C SER A 181 3.56 6.07 -1.32
N GLU A 182 3.39 7.39 -1.46
CA GLU A 182 2.10 8.01 -1.76
C GLU A 182 1.41 7.33 -2.95
N GLY A 183 0.17 6.88 -2.73
CA GLY A 183 -0.66 6.23 -3.75
C GLY A 183 -0.17 4.86 -4.22
N GLY A 184 0.93 4.33 -3.65
CA GLY A 184 1.44 3.01 -3.95
C GLY A 184 0.50 1.89 -3.49
N LYS A 185 0.68 0.71 -4.07
CA LYS A 185 -0.12 -0.49 -3.80
C LYS A 185 0.78 -1.69 -3.54
N LEU A 186 0.41 -2.52 -2.56
CA LEU A 186 1.13 -3.77 -2.26
C LEU A 186 0.39 -4.95 -2.91
N PHE A 187 1.13 -5.83 -3.55
CA PHE A 187 0.62 -7.06 -4.14
C PHE A 187 1.38 -8.27 -3.61
N LYS A 188 0.71 -9.42 -3.63
CA LYS A 188 1.32 -10.73 -3.44
C LYS A 188 0.81 -11.62 -4.57
N LYS A 189 1.72 -12.11 -5.42
CA LYS A 189 1.36 -12.88 -6.63
C LYS A 189 0.33 -12.11 -7.50
N ARG A 190 0.55 -10.81 -7.70
CA ARG A 190 -0.36 -9.90 -8.44
C ARG A 190 -1.75 -9.68 -7.84
N ILE A 191 -2.02 -10.16 -6.62
CA ILE A 191 -3.27 -9.89 -5.90
C ILE A 191 -3.04 -8.73 -4.93
N GLU A 192 -3.84 -7.67 -5.03
CA GLU A 192 -3.74 -6.50 -4.16
C GLU A 192 -3.96 -6.89 -2.71
N GLN A 193 -3.06 -6.47 -1.82
CA GLN A 193 -3.11 -6.73 -0.39
C GLN A 193 -3.72 -5.53 0.32
N VAL A 194 -4.53 -5.78 1.33
CA VAL A 194 -5.15 -4.72 2.14
C VAL A 194 -4.55 -4.76 3.54
N SER A 195 -3.88 -3.68 3.90
CA SER A 195 -3.23 -3.49 5.20
C SER A 195 -4.21 -3.81 6.35
N GLY A 196 -3.79 -4.71 7.24
CA GLY A 196 -4.53 -5.18 8.41
C GLY A 196 -5.70 -6.13 8.12
N LYS A 197 -5.92 -6.56 6.87
CA LYS A 197 -7.05 -7.44 6.51
C LYS A 197 -6.65 -8.80 5.94
N THR A 198 -5.53 -8.87 5.23
CA THR A 198 -5.04 -10.14 4.67
C THR A 198 -4.35 -10.94 5.76
N ILE A 199 -4.54 -12.26 5.76
CA ILE A 199 -3.86 -13.19 6.67
C ILE A 199 -2.87 -14.01 5.85
N ASP A 200 -1.65 -14.13 6.36
CA ASP A 200 -0.53 -14.78 5.70
C ASP A 200 0.26 -15.68 6.67
N ASP A 201 0.86 -16.73 6.10
CA ASP A 201 1.76 -17.65 6.79
C ASP A 201 3.22 -17.22 6.56
N PHE A 202 3.86 -16.75 7.62
CA PHE A 202 5.24 -16.29 7.65
C PHE A 202 6.22 -17.33 8.22
N SER A 203 5.84 -18.62 8.24
CA SER A 203 6.78 -19.71 8.54
C SER A 203 7.91 -19.82 7.50
N SER A 204 7.71 -19.23 6.31
CA SER A 204 8.72 -19.05 5.26
C SER A 204 8.70 -17.61 4.74
N GLU A 205 9.74 -17.22 4.00
CA GLU A 205 9.83 -15.90 3.38
C GLU A 205 8.68 -15.65 2.39
N ILE A 206 8.16 -14.43 2.35
CA ILE A 206 7.14 -13.99 1.42
C ILE A 206 7.67 -12.85 0.55
N THR A 207 7.52 -12.96 -0.76
CA THR A 207 7.77 -11.85 -1.69
C THR A 207 6.49 -11.05 -1.91
N TYR A 208 6.56 -9.75 -1.62
CA TYR A 208 5.55 -8.77 -1.98
C TYR A 208 6.07 -7.86 -3.10
N GLU A 209 5.15 -7.28 -3.85
CA GLU A 209 5.43 -6.37 -4.97
C GLU A 209 4.78 -5.02 -4.66
N VAL A 210 5.56 -3.95 -4.50
CA VAL A 210 5.04 -2.58 -4.39
C VAL A 210 4.97 -1.97 -5.77
N LEU A 211 3.78 -1.52 -6.18
CA LEU A 211 3.55 -0.77 -7.42
C LEU A 211 3.42 0.72 -7.09
N SER A 212 4.10 1.59 -7.83
CA SER A 212 3.96 3.04 -7.72
C SER A 212 2.56 3.53 -8.06
N GLN A 213 2.20 4.73 -7.62
CA GLN A 213 0.90 5.33 -7.92
C GLN A 213 0.66 5.50 -9.43
N ASP A 214 1.71 5.87 -10.17
CA ASP A 214 1.68 6.00 -11.62
C ASP A 214 1.82 4.67 -12.39
N GLU A 215 1.92 3.55 -11.65
CA GLU A 215 2.08 2.18 -12.15
C GLU A 215 3.36 1.91 -12.98
N SER A 216 4.28 2.87 -13.06
CA SER A 216 5.50 2.75 -13.86
C SER A 216 6.60 1.94 -13.19
N THR A 217 6.64 1.93 -11.86
CA THR A 217 7.67 1.23 -11.07
C THR A 217 7.05 0.10 -10.27
N LEU A 218 7.62 -1.10 -10.40
CA LEU A 218 7.29 -2.27 -9.59
C LEU A 218 8.53 -2.73 -8.84
N THR A 219 8.49 -2.75 -7.52
CA THR A 219 9.62 -3.15 -6.68
C THR A 219 9.24 -4.34 -5.80
N GLU A 220 10.04 -5.39 -5.87
CA GLU A 220 9.87 -6.57 -5.02
C GLU A 220 10.54 -6.37 -3.66
N TYR A 221 9.87 -6.84 -2.61
CA TYR A 221 10.35 -6.89 -1.24
C TYR A 221 10.23 -8.31 -0.69
N VAL A 222 11.29 -8.82 -0.07
CA VAL A 222 11.29 -10.12 0.61
C VAL A 222 11.10 -9.91 2.10
N VAL A 223 10.05 -10.50 2.67
CA VAL A 223 9.73 -10.41 4.09
C VAL A 223 10.07 -11.73 4.77
N SER A 224 10.95 -11.66 5.77
CA SER A 224 11.33 -12.77 6.63
C SER A 224 10.96 -12.44 8.09
N VAL A 225 10.46 -13.46 8.79
CA VAL A 225 10.09 -13.35 10.21
C VAL A 225 10.88 -14.38 10.99
N ASN A 226 11.66 -13.90 11.96
CA ASN A 226 12.41 -14.73 12.89
C ASN A 226 11.78 -14.65 14.28
N GLN A 227 11.91 -15.73 15.05
CA GLN A 227 11.43 -15.76 16.43
C GLN A 227 12.59 -15.86 17.42
N ILE A 228 12.46 -15.15 18.53
CA ILE A 228 13.33 -15.26 19.71
C ILE A 228 12.48 -15.60 20.94
N GLU A 229 13.11 -16.08 22.01
CA GLU A 229 12.41 -16.36 23.26
C GLU A 229 11.86 -15.08 23.91
N ALA A 230 10.63 -15.14 24.43
CA ALA A 230 10.09 -14.08 25.25
C ALA A 230 10.86 -13.99 26.59
N PRO A 231 11.19 -12.77 27.07
CA PRO A 231 11.95 -12.62 28.31
C PRO A 231 11.14 -13.10 29.52
N THR A 232 11.79 -13.77 30.46
CA THR A 232 11.15 -14.16 31.73
C THR A 232 10.80 -12.92 32.56
N LYS A 233 9.58 -12.89 33.07
CA LYS A 233 9.10 -11.83 33.98
C LYS A 233 9.17 -12.31 35.42
N PHE A 234 9.70 -11.45 36.28
CA PHE A 234 9.84 -11.72 37.70
C PHE A 234 9.07 -10.69 38.51
N TYR A 235 8.23 -11.17 39.41
CA TYR A 235 7.43 -10.37 40.33
C TYR A 235 7.78 -10.75 41.76
N LYS A 236 7.78 -9.77 42.65
CA LYS A 236 8.02 -9.99 44.07
C LYS A 236 6.89 -9.43 44.93
N LYS A 237 6.74 -10.01 46.11
CA LYS A 237 5.98 -9.49 47.24
C LYS A 237 6.89 -9.55 48.46
N ASP A 238 7.14 -8.40 49.08
CA ASP A 238 8.02 -8.30 50.24
C ASP A 238 7.43 -9.01 51.45
N ALA A 239 8.32 -9.46 52.34
CA ALA A 239 7.91 -10.04 53.61
C ALA A 239 7.40 -8.95 54.56
N VAL A 240 6.43 -9.31 55.41
CA VAL A 240 5.95 -8.47 56.53
C VAL A 240 6.02 -9.28 57.82
N CYS A 241 5.83 -8.63 58.98
CA CYS A 241 6.15 -9.19 60.31
C CYS A 241 5.70 -10.64 60.54
N ASN A 242 4.55 -11.06 59.99
CA ASN A 242 4.00 -12.41 60.20
C ASN A 242 3.71 -13.17 58.89
N VAL A 243 4.12 -12.65 57.73
CA VAL A 243 3.87 -13.27 56.42
C VAL A 243 5.13 -13.17 55.57
N GLY A 244 5.70 -14.33 55.23
CA GLY A 244 6.87 -14.39 54.36
C GLY A 244 6.57 -13.84 52.96
N GLY A 245 7.62 -13.34 52.30
CA GLY A 245 7.54 -12.83 50.96
C GLY A 245 7.27 -13.91 49.92
N ALA A 246 7.06 -13.48 48.68
CA ALA A 246 6.83 -14.36 47.56
C ALA A 246 7.51 -13.87 46.30
N ILE A 247 7.91 -14.81 45.45
CA ILE A 247 8.44 -14.53 44.11
C ILE A 247 7.63 -15.33 43.11
N LYS A 248 7.08 -14.64 42.11
CA LYS A 248 6.42 -15.26 40.96
C LYS A 248 7.28 -15.06 39.73
N VAL A 249 7.50 -16.14 39.00
CA VAL A 249 8.20 -16.15 37.73
C VAL A 249 7.22 -16.55 36.64
N VAL A 250 7.15 -15.77 35.57
CA VAL A 250 6.29 -16.03 34.41
C VAL A 250 7.19 -16.15 33.19
N SER A 251 7.15 -17.30 32.52
CA SER A 251 8.04 -17.64 31.40
C SER A 251 7.34 -18.63 30.46
N ASN A 252 7.68 -18.56 29.17
CA ASN A 252 7.25 -19.53 28.15
C ASN A 252 8.10 -20.82 28.15
N GLN A 253 9.13 -20.90 29.00
CA GLN A 253 10.02 -22.06 29.13
C GLN A 253 9.35 -23.18 29.95
N GLU A 254 8.22 -23.70 29.47
CA GLU A 254 7.41 -24.70 30.16
C GLU A 254 8.23 -25.95 30.53
N GLY A 255 8.08 -26.43 31.77
CA GLY A 255 8.81 -27.60 32.28
C GLY A 255 10.26 -27.33 32.73
N ASN A 256 10.86 -26.19 32.37
CA ASN A 256 12.18 -25.81 32.89
C ASN A 256 12.14 -25.59 34.40
N ALA A 257 13.23 -25.94 35.08
CA ALA A 257 13.40 -25.70 36.50
C ALA A 257 13.74 -24.23 36.76
N VAL A 258 13.03 -23.63 37.71
CA VAL A 258 13.37 -22.35 38.31
C VAL A 258 14.00 -22.62 39.65
N THR A 259 15.21 -22.12 39.86
CA THR A 259 15.95 -22.26 41.12
C THR A 259 15.99 -20.94 41.86
N ILE A 260 15.86 -20.99 43.19
CA ILE A 260 16.17 -19.87 44.08
C ILE A 260 17.45 -20.22 44.83
N THR A 261 18.45 -19.36 44.70
CA THR A 261 19.76 -19.50 45.34
C THR A 261 19.96 -18.36 46.34
N SER A 262 20.45 -18.70 47.52
CA SER A 262 20.84 -17.75 48.57
C SER A 262 22.23 -18.13 49.09
N ASN A 263 23.13 -17.16 49.23
CA ASN A 263 24.52 -17.39 49.65
C ASN A 263 25.25 -18.49 48.84
N GLY A 264 24.97 -18.58 47.54
CA GLY A 264 25.59 -19.58 46.65
C GLY A 264 24.99 -20.99 46.73
N VAL A 265 23.96 -21.21 47.55
CA VAL A 265 23.29 -22.52 47.69
C VAL A 265 21.86 -22.43 47.17
N THR A 266 21.47 -23.37 46.30
CA THR A 266 20.07 -23.52 45.86
C THR A 266 19.21 -23.96 47.05
N ILE A 267 18.24 -23.14 47.43
CA ILE A 267 17.35 -23.41 48.57
C ILE A 267 15.98 -23.91 48.15
N LEU A 268 15.53 -23.59 46.93
CA LEU A 268 14.25 -24.04 46.38
C LEU A 268 14.40 -24.27 44.88
N GLU A 269 13.67 -25.26 44.38
CA GLU A 269 13.54 -25.54 42.95
C GLU A 269 12.11 -25.95 42.65
N LYS A 270 11.55 -25.40 41.58
CA LYS A 270 10.22 -25.78 41.06
C LYS A 270 10.22 -25.67 39.54
N LYS A 271 9.46 -26.52 38.87
CA LYS A 271 9.26 -26.43 37.41
C LYS A 271 8.21 -25.38 37.07
N ILE A 272 8.36 -24.77 35.90
CA ILE A 272 7.32 -23.92 35.29
C ILE A 272 6.17 -24.83 34.87
N ILE A 273 4.96 -24.53 35.35
CA ILE A 273 3.73 -25.23 35.02
C ILE A 273 2.70 -24.19 34.59
N ASN A 274 2.11 -24.36 33.40
CA ASN A 274 1.18 -23.42 32.79
C ASN A 274 1.77 -21.99 32.68
N GLY A 275 3.05 -21.89 32.32
CA GLY A 275 3.75 -20.63 32.08
C GLY A 275 4.16 -19.85 33.32
N GLU A 276 3.97 -20.39 34.53
CA GLU A 276 4.39 -19.72 35.76
C GLU A 276 4.88 -20.67 36.86
N VAL A 277 5.56 -20.06 37.84
CA VAL A 277 5.91 -20.71 39.10
C VAL A 277 5.92 -19.68 40.22
N ILE A 278 5.50 -20.09 41.41
CA ILE A 278 5.44 -19.22 42.59
C ILE A 278 6.16 -19.88 43.76
N PHE A 279 7.06 -19.11 44.37
CA PHE A 279 7.72 -19.40 45.64
C PHE A 279 7.10 -18.51 46.72
N THR A 280 6.70 -19.09 47.83
CA THR A 280 6.02 -18.40 48.94
C THR A 280 6.77 -18.65 50.24
N ASN A 281 6.45 -17.88 51.27
CA ASN A 281 7.06 -17.97 52.60
C ASN A 281 8.58 -17.74 52.60
N LEU A 282 9.06 -16.82 51.74
CA LEU A 282 10.46 -16.43 51.70
C LEU A 282 10.76 -15.42 52.84
N ASN A 283 11.89 -15.58 53.51
CA ASN A 283 12.34 -14.60 54.51
C ASN A 283 12.90 -13.34 53.82
N THR A 284 13.04 -12.24 54.56
CA THR A 284 13.77 -11.06 54.06
C THR A 284 15.20 -11.45 53.71
N GLY A 285 15.65 -11.07 52.52
CA GLY A 285 16.95 -11.50 52.01
C GLY A 285 17.15 -11.26 50.52
N SER A 286 18.37 -11.51 50.05
CA SER A 286 18.72 -11.42 48.64
C SER A 286 18.77 -12.80 48.01
N TYR A 287 18.06 -12.96 46.90
CA TYR A 287 17.92 -14.21 46.18
C TYR A 287 18.37 -14.05 44.73
N ILE A 288 19.04 -15.06 44.19
CA ILE A 288 19.29 -15.22 42.76
C ILE A 288 18.27 -16.22 42.24
N ILE A 289 17.46 -15.80 41.27
CA ILE A 289 16.45 -16.63 40.64
C ILE A 289 16.94 -16.95 39.24
N SER A 290 17.07 -18.23 38.91
CA SER A 290 17.60 -18.68 37.62
C SER A 290 16.59 -19.53 36.86
N VAL A 291 16.46 -19.28 35.55
CA VAL A 291 15.63 -20.05 34.62
C VAL A 291 16.40 -20.18 33.30
N GLY A 292 16.79 -21.40 32.92
CA GLY A 292 17.66 -21.61 31.76
C GLY A 292 18.96 -20.80 31.90
N ASN A 293 19.21 -19.89 30.96
CA ASN A 293 20.36 -18.98 30.98
C ASN A 293 20.07 -17.62 31.65
N GLU A 294 18.81 -17.34 31.96
CA GLU A 294 18.40 -16.08 32.58
C GLU A 294 18.54 -16.14 34.10
N HIS A 295 19.02 -15.06 34.69
CA HIS A 295 19.11 -14.93 36.14
C HIS A 295 18.76 -13.51 36.58
N LYS A 296 18.15 -13.38 37.75
CA LYS A 296 17.79 -12.08 38.34
C LYS A 296 18.00 -12.08 39.84
N ILE A 297 18.58 -11.00 40.35
CA ILE A 297 18.66 -10.74 41.79
C ILE A 297 17.35 -10.08 42.26
N ILE A 298 16.74 -10.63 43.29
CA ILE A 298 15.52 -10.11 43.90
C ILE A 298 15.71 -10.05 45.41
N ASN A 299 15.45 -8.88 45.99
CA ASN A 299 15.44 -8.68 47.43
C ASN A 299 14.00 -8.70 47.93
N ILE A 300 13.73 -9.59 48.90
CA ILE A 300 12.48 -9.69 49.67
C ILE A 300 12.65 -8.95 50.99
#